data_AF-A0A2E8JPM9-F1
#
_entry.id   AF-A0A2E8JPM9-F1
#
_cell.length_a   1.000
_cell.length_b   1.000
_cell.length_c   1.000
_cell.angle_alpha   90.00
_cell.angle_beta   90.00
_cell.angle_gamma   90.00
#
_symmetry.space_group_name_H-M   'P 1'
#
loop_
_entity.id
_entity.type
_entity.pdbx_description
1 polymer ?
#
loop_
_entity_poly.entity_id
_entity_poly.type
_entity_poly.pdbx_seq_one_letter_code
_entity_poly.pdbx_strand_id
1 'polypeptide(L)'
;MDFKVKRKNPVVHPEKAGEITPKNFNDWFDGSVVTDPKGLPLPLYHGTDESFDDFNTDEIFMAEDVTVAEDFGNRVLRLAACIKNPCAYDYTQGPPFDREEAIRRGYDGWKISNYDTGDEIFRPEGFVWVAFNSAQVIKYPKRA
;
A
#
# COMPACT_ATOMS: atom_id res chain seq x y z
N MET A 1 22.91 33.02 19.60
CA MET A 1 22.89 31.74 20.35
C MET A 1 21.96 30.83 19.60
N ASP A 2 22.53 29.88 18.85
CA ASP A 2 21.83 29.06 17.86
C ASP A 2 21.30 27.76 18.48
N PHE A 3 20.01 27.51 18.31
CA PHE A 3 19.38 26.26 18.69
C PHE A 3 19.67 25.18 17.63
N LYS A 4 20.62 24.28 17.91
CA LYS A 4 20.86 23.08 17.10
C LYS A 4 19.78 22.02 17.38
N VAL A 5 18.82 21.86 16.46
CA VAL A 5 17.92 20.71 16.46
C VAL A 5 18.65 19.50 15.88
N LYS A 6 18.98 18.51 16.72
CA LYS A 6 19.47 17.20 16.27
C LYS A 6 18.28 16.38 15.76
N ARG A 7 18.02 16.39 14.45
CA ARG A 7 17.09 15.45 13.81
C ARG A 7 17.75 14.07 13.76
N LYS A 8 17.27 13.13 14.57
CA LYS A 8 17.56 11.70 14.40
C LYS A 8 16.69 11.19 13.25
N ASN A 9 17.26 11.01 12.06
CA ASN A 9 16.65 10.16 11.04
C ASN A 9 16.96 8.70 11.39
N PRO A 10 15.96 7.85 11.66
CA PRO A 10 16.22 6.42 11.84
C PRO A 10 16.38 5.74 10.47
N VAL A 11 17.15 4.66 10.52
CA VAL A 11 17.82 3.95 9.41
C VAL A 11 16.84 3.24 8.48
N VAL A 12 17.22 3.20 7.19
CA VAL A 12 16.51 2.64 6.03
C VAL A 12 17.19 1.33 5.60
N HIS A 13 16.45 0.28 5.26
CA HIS A 13 16.99 -0.91 4.57
C HIS A 13 15.99 -1.51 3.55
N PRO A 14 16.08 -1.13 2.26
CA PRO A 14 15.30 -1.72 1.18
C PRO A 14 16.20 -2.55 0.24
N GLU A 15 15.99 -3.86 0.21
CA GLU A 15 16.66 -4.76 -0.74
C GLU A 15 15.62 -5.77 -1.25
N LYS A 16 15.27 -5.88 -2.55
CA LYS A 16 15.83 -5.40 -3.82
C LYS A 16 14.73 -4.99 -4.81
N ALA A 17 14.95 -3.86 -5.49
CA ALA A 17 14.61 -3.58 -6.90
C ALA A 17 15.39 -2.31 -7.31
N GLY A 18 16.73 -2.35 -7.22
CA GLY A 18 17.59 -1.16 -7.25
C GLY A 18 17.36 -0.31 -5.99
N GLU A 19 18.34 -0.22 -5.10
CA GLU A 19 18.19 0.43 -3.78
C GLU A 19 17.34 1.72 -3.84
N ILE A 20 16.17 1.66 -3.21
CA ILE A 20 15.29 2.81 -3.08
C ILE A 20 15.86 3.67 -1.95
N THR A 21 16.81 4.52 -2.31
CA THR A 21 17.33 5.57 -1.45
C THR A 21 16.23 6.59 -1.12
N PRO A 22 16.36 7.43 -0.08
CA PRO A 22 15.38 8.50 0.18
C PRO A 22 15.13 9.40 -1.03
N LYS A 23 16.13 9.61 -1.89
CA LYS A 23 15.98 10.36 -3.13
C LYS A 23 15.11 9.60 -4.14
N ASN A 24 15.42 8.31 -4.36
CA ASN A 24 14.66 7.46 -5.28
C ASN A 24 13.25 7.19 -4.78
N PHE A 25 13.03 7.14 -3.46
CA PHE A 25 11.73 6.97 -2.85
C PHE A 25 10.83 8.16 -3.18
N ASN A 26 11.32 9.39 -3.00
CA ASN A 26 10.55 10.59 -3.31
C ASN A 26 10.22 10.65 -4.81
N ASP A 27 11.21 10.36 -5.67
CA ASP A 27 11.01 10.35 -7.13
C ASP A 27 10.00 9.26 -7.55
N TRP A 28 10.04 8.08 -6.92
CA TRP A 28 9.09 6.98 -7.15
C TRP A 28 7.69 7.32 -6.65
N PHE A 29 7.57 7.91 -5.46
CA PHE A 29 6.31 8.22 -4.79
C PHE A 29 5.65 9.49 -5.34
N ASP A 30 6.35 10.26 -6.17
CA ASP A 30 5.84 11.50 -6.73
C ASP A 30 4.52 11.30 -7.49
N GLY A 31 3.49 12.07 -7.10
CA GLY A 31 2.13 11.96 -7.62
C GLY A 31 1.29 10.80 -7.07
N SER A 32 1.78 10.04 -6.09
CA SER A 32 0.95 9.04 -5.40
C SER A 32 -0.17 9.72 -4.61
N VAL A 33 -1.38 9.16 -4.68
CA VAL A 33 -2.53 9.58 -3.86
C VAL A 33 -2.65 8.80 -2.54
N VAL A 34 -1.74 7.84 -2.31
CA VAL A 34 -1.74 6.97 -1.12
C VAL A 34 -1.03 7.68 0.03
N THR A 35 -1.61 8.79 0.49
CA THR A 35 -1.03 9.66 1.52
C THR A 35 -1.94 9.83 2.73
N ASP A 36 -1.33 10.05 3.90
CA ASP A 36 -2.04 10.48 5.09
C ASP A 36 -2.57 11.94 4.94
N PRO A 37 -3.38 12.45 5.88
CA PRO A 37 -3.89 13.82 5.82
C PRO A 37 -2.82 14.93 5.83
N LYS A 38 -1.56 14.61 6.14
CA LYS A 38 -0.42 15.52 6.12
C LYS A 38 0.37 15.42 4.81
N GLY A 39 -0.05 14.59 3.87
CA GLY A 39 0.63 14.34 2.60
C GLY A 39 1.86 13.42 2.73
N LEU A 40 2.04 12.73 3.86
CA LEU A 40 3.09 11.74 4.03
C LEU A 40 2.62 10.38 3.47
N PRO A 41 3.53 9.49 3.04
CA PRO A 41 3.14 8.15 2.58
C PRO A 41 2.31 7.42 3.62
N LEU A 42 1.13 6.95 3.22
CA LEU A 42 0.23 6.18 4.09
C LEU A 42 0.74 4.75 4.19
N PRO A 43 1.01 4.23 5.41
CA PRO A 43 1.38 2.83 5.57
C PRO A 43 0.19 1.92 5.27
N LEU A 44 0.41 0.91 4.44
CA LEU A 44 -0.57 -0.14 4.14
C LEU A 44 -0.07 -1.51 4.61
N TYR A 45 -0.97 -2.48 4.66
CA TYR A 45 -0.72 -3.81 5.21
C TYR A 45 -1.21 -4.90 4.26
N HIS A 46 -0.40 -5.92 4.02
CA HIS A 46 -0.74 -7.10 3.23
C HIS A 46 -0.60 -8.35 4.09
N GLY A 47 -1.69 -9.08 4.24
CA GLY A 47 -1.71 -10.39 4.91
C GLY A 47 -1.36 -11.51 3.96
N THR A 48 -0.57 -12.45 4.45
CA THR A 48 -0.16 -13.63 3.68
C THR A 48 0.34 -14.73 4.62
N ASP A 49 0.19 -15.99 4.24
CA ASP A 49 0.91 -17.10 4.89
C ASP A 49 2.27 -17.38 4.23
N GLU A 50 2.50 -16.80 3.06
CA GLU A 50 3.67 -17.07 2.23
C GLU A 50 4.92 -16.31 2.68
N SER A 51 6.08 -16.86 2.33
CA SER A 51 7.36 -16.19 2.45
C SER A 51 7.96 -15.96 1.08
N PHE A 52 8.02 -14.70 0.66
CA PHE A 52 8.54 -14.29 -0.64
C PHE A 52 9.29 -12.97 -0.55
N ASP A 53 10.24 -12.77 -1.46
CA ASP A 53 11.02 -11.55 -1.57
C ASP A 53 10.30 -10.50 -2.43
N ASP A 54 9.59 -10.92 -3.48
CA ASP A 54 8.94 -10.03 -4.45
C ASP A 54 7.50 -10.44 -4.76
N PHE A 55 6.64 -9.45 -5.05
CA PHE A 55 5.29 -9.71 -5.56
C PHE A 55 5.36 -10.08 -7.04
N ASN A 56 4.95 -11.30 -7.38
CA ASN A 56 4.84 -11.81 -8.75
C ASN A 56 3.38 -12.15 -9.08
N THR A 57 2.50 -11.15 -8.91
CA THR A 57 1.06 -11.24 -9.13
C THR A 57 0.58 -9.95 -9.81
N ASP A 58 -0.56 -10.05 -10.51
CA ASP A 58 -1.17 -8.92 -11.22
C ASP A 58 -1.90 -7.94 -10.28
N GLU A 59 -2.30 -8.40 -9.09
CA GLU A 59 -3.06 -7.63 -8.11
C GLU A 59 -2.46 -7.79 -6.72
N ILE A 60 -2.16 -6.67 -6.07
CA ILE A 60 -1.57 -6.65 -4.72
C ILE A 60 -2.55 -5.91 -3.81
N PHE A 61 -3.25 -6.68 -2.98
CA PHE A 61 -4.21 -6.18 -2.01
C PHE A 61 -3.51 -5.69 -0.75
N MET A 62 -3.91 -4.51 -0.30
CA MET A 62 -3.31 -3.86 0.86
C MET A 62 -4.38 -3.09 1.63
N ALA A 63 -4.47 -3.27 2.94
CA ALA A 63 -5.43 -2.58 3.79
C ALA A 63 -4.77 -1.41 4.53
N GLU A 64 -5.52 -0.35 4.80
CA GLU A 64 -5.10 0.71 5.74
C GLU A 64 -5.11 0.22 7.20
N ASP A 65 -6.02 -0.70 7.52
CA ASP A 65 -6.13 -1.35 8.82
C ASP A 65 -5.37 -2.67 8.83
N VAL A 66 -4.44 -2.81 9.78
CA VAL A 66 -3.66 -4.04 9.98
C VAL A 66 -4.53 -5.25 10.25
N THR A 67 -5.64 -5.07 10.98
CA THR A 67 -6.53 -6.16 11.34
C THR A 67 -7.27 -6.71 10.13
N VAL A 68 -7.53 -5.89 9.10
CA VAL A 68 -8.11 -6.36 7.83
C VAL A 68 -7.09 -7.20 7.08
N ALA A 69 -5.80 -6.85 7.15
CA ALA A 69 -4.75 -7.66 6.56
C ALA A 69 -4.56 -8.99 7.30
N GLU A 70 -4.69 -9.04 8.63
CA GLU A 70 -4.55 -10.26 9.43
C GLU A 70 -5.56 -11.36 9.03
N ASP A 71 -6.73 -10.99 8.52
CA ASP A 71 -7.76 -11.93 8.03
C ASP A 71 -7.27 -12.73 6.80
N PHE A 72 -6.21 -12.28 6.11
CA PHE A 72 -5.64 -12.91 4.90
C PHE A 72 -4.36 -13.70 5.13
N GLY A 73 -3.88 -13.81 6.38
CA GLY A 73 -2.77 -14.69 6.71
C GLY A 73 -2.02 -14.31 7.98
N ASN A 74 -1.24 -15.27 8.49
CA ASN A 74 -0.56 -15.15 9.77
C ASN A 74 0.67 -14.23 9.73
N ARG A 75 1.07 -13.74 8.55
CA ARG A 75 2.16 -12.77 8.37
C ARG A 75 1.60 -11.51 7.76
N VAL A 76 1.87 -10.38 8.40
CA VAL A 76 1.54 -9.06 7.85
C VAL A 76 2.79 -8.36 7.36
N LEU A 77 2.78 -7.97 6.09
CA LEU A 77 3.79 -7.12 5.48
C LEU A 77 3.31 -5.67 5.53
N ARG A 78 4.16 -4.78 6.02
CA ARG A 78 3.93 -3.33 5.94
C ARG A 78 4.49 -2.79 4.63
N LEU A 79 3.68 -2.05 3.88
CA LEU A 79 3.97 -1.62 2.52
C LEU A 79 3.77 -0.11 2.35
N ALA A 80 4.53 0.49 1.43
CA ALA A 80 4.20 1.76 0.81
C ALA A 80 3.73 1.49 -0.62
N ALA A 81 2.74 2.24 -1.11
CA ALA A 81 2.23 2.10 -2.47
C ALA A 81 2.27 3.44 -3.24
N CYS A 82 2.70 3.38 -4.49
CA CYS A 82 2.61 4.48 -5.44
C CYS A 82 1.49 4.19 -6.44
N ILE A 83 0.28 4.65 -6.11
CA ILE A 83 -0.90 4.58 -6.97
C ILE A 83 -1.30 6.03 -7.23
N LYS A 84 -1.40 6.41 -8.51
CA LYS A 84 -1.57 7.82 -8.93
C LYS A 84 -3.00 8.11 -9.37
N ASN A 85 -3.68 7.13 -9.97
CA ASN A 85 -5.03 7.26 -10.48
C ASN A 85 -5.86 6.00 -10.16
N PRO A 86 -6.21 5.76 -8.89
CA PRO A 86 -7.06 4.64 -8.52
C PRO A 86 -8.50 4.88 -8.98
N CYS A 87 -9.20 3.82 -9.37
CA CYS A 87 -10.65 3.86 -9.43
C CYS A 87 -11.23 3.64 -8.02
N ALA A 88 -12.09 4.54 -7.56
CA ALA A 88 -12.76 4.40 -6.26
C ALA A 88 -13.96 3.46 -6.39
N TYR A 89 -14.07 2.50 -5.48
CA TYR A 89 -15.13 1.49 -5.43
C TYR A 89 -15.76 1.40 -4.05
N ASP A 90 -17.08 1.34 -4.00
CA ASP A 90 -17.82 0.93 -2.80
C ASP A 90 -18.16 -0.55 -2.93
N TYR A 91 -17.56 -1.39 -2.08
CA TYR A 91 -17.71 -2.84 -2.15
C TYR A 91 -19.15 -3.30 -1.92
N THR A 92 -20.00 -2.49 -1.26
CA THR A 92 -21.43 -2.79 -1.09
C THR A 92 -22.20 -2.78 -2.41
N GLN A 93 -21.66 -2.13 -3.45
CA GLN A 93 -22.23 -2.10 -4.80
C GLN A 93 -21.72 -3.27 -5.67
N GLY A 94 -20.88 -4.13 -5.10
CA GLY A 94 -20.21 -5.24 -5.78
C GLY A 94 -18.69 -5.05 -5.87
N PRO A 95 -17.97 -6.11 -6.24
CA PRO A 95 -16.53 -6.03 -6.42
C PRO A 95 -16.17 -5.12 -7.60
N PRO A 96 -14.92 -4.62 -7.67
CA PRO A 96 -14.42 -3.92 -8.85
C PRO A 96 -14.58 -4.76 -10.13
N PHE A 97 -14.70 -4.09 -11.27
CA PHE A 97 -14.66 -4.74 -12.58
C PHE A 97 -13.24 -5.25 -12.89
N ASP A 98 -13.07 -5.97 -14.01
CA ASP A 98 -11.78 -6.59 -14.33
C ASP A 98 -10.63 -5.58 -14.46
N ARG A 99 -9.43 -6.00 -14.01
CA ARG A 99 -8.21 -5.18 -14.06
C ARG A 99 -7.86 -4.69 -15.46
N GLU A 100 -8.08 -5.50 -16.49
CA GLU A 100 -7.72 -5.10 -17.85
C GLU A 100 -8.56 -3.92 -18.34
N GLU A 101 -9.86 -3.94 -18.05
CA GLU A 101 -10.74 -2.82 -18.30
C GLU A 101 -10.35 -1.60 -17.46
N ALA A 102 -9.88 -1.80 -16.22
CA ALA A 102 -9.46 -0.69 -15.37
C ALA A 102 -8.24 0.01 -15.98
N ILE A 103 -7.29 -0.78 -16.48
CA ILE A 103 -6.13 -0.29 -17.23
C ILE A 103 -6.55 0.38 -18.53
N ARG A 104 -7.49 -0.20 -19.30
CA ARG A 104 -8.02 0.43 -20.53
C ARG A 104 -8.66 1.79 -20.27
N ARG A 105 -9.27 1.98 -19.09
CA ARG A 105 -9.84 3.25 -18.63
C ARG A 105 -8.82 4.21 -18.04
N GLY A 106 -7.55 3.81 -17.93
CA GLY A 106 -6.45 4.63 -17.43
C GLY A 106 -6.25 4.60 -15.92
N TYR A 107 -6.86 3.65 -15.21
CA TYR A 107 -6.62 3.46 -13.79
C TYR A 107 -5.39 2.58 -13.54
N ASP A 108 -4.64 2.89 -12.49
CA ASP A 108 -3.45 2.14 -12.07
C ASP A 108 -3.66 1.38 -10.76
N GLY A 109 -4.88 1.35 -10.24
CA GLY A 109 -5.26 0.56 -9.08
C GLY A 109 -6.72 0.77 -8.68
N TRP A 110 -7.11 0.16 -7.56
CA TRP A 110 -8.39 0.39 -6.91
C TRP A 110 -8.22 0.98 -5.51
N LYS A 111 -9.17 1.83 -5.13
CA LYS A 111 -9.39 2.28 -3.74
C LYS A 111 -10.79 1.86 -3.32
N ILE A 112 -10.88 0.85 -2.47
CA ILE A 112 -12.12 0.16 -2.15
C ILE A 112 -12.55 0.55 -0.73
N SER A 113 -13.75 1.08 -0.57
CA SER A 113 -14.41 1.34 0.71
C SER A 113 -15.39 0.25 1.08
N ASN A 114 -15.78 0.18 2.36
CA ASN A 114 -16.74 -0.79 2.88
C ASN A 114 -16.37 -2.25 2.54
N TYR A 115 -15.07 -2.53 2.49
CA TYR A 115 -14.58 -3.86 2.16
C TYR A 115 -15.01 -4.85 3.23
N ASP A 116 -15.67 -5.93 2.82
CA ASP A 116 -16.20 -6.95 3.70
C ASP A 116 -15.33 -8.20 3.63
N THR A 117 -14.65 -8.54 4.72
CA THR A 117 -13.88 -9.79 4.85
C THR A 117 -14.76 -10.99 5.20
N GLY A 118 -16.05 -10.77 5.48
CA GLY A 118 -16.98 -11.79 5.95
C GLY A 118 -16.90 -12.05 7.46
N ASP A 119 -16.03 -11.36 8.18
CA ASP A 119 -15.99 -11.38 9.64
C ASP A 119 -17.05 -10.45 10.25
N GLU A 120 -17.60 -10.84 11.40
CA GLU A 120 -18.69 -10.10 12.10
C GLU A 120 -18.31 -8.66 12.50
N ILE A 121 -17.05 -8.25 12.33
CA ILE A 121 -16.56 -6.91 12.62
C ILE A 121 -16.64 -6.08 11.34
N PHE A 122 -17.77 -5.40 11.14
CA PHE A 122 -17.87 -4.33 10.15
C PHE A 122 -16.86 -3.23 10.51
N ARG A 123 -15.85 -3.02 9.66
CA ARG A 123 -14.82 -1.97 9.80
C ARG A 123 -15.08 -0.87 8.78
N PRO A 124 -16.01 0.08 9.05
CA PRO A 124 -16.35 1.15 8.10
C PRO A 124 -15.21 2.15 7.88
N GLU A 125 -14.22 2.15 8.78
CA GLU A 125 -13.12 3.10 8.79
C GLU A 125 -11.94 2.49 8.02
N GLY A 126 -11.67 3.02 6.82
CA GLY A 126 -10.47 2.69 6.04
C GLY A 126 -10.77 2.17 4.64
N PHE A 127 -9.70 1.98 3.88
CA PHE A 127 -9.76 1.51 2.51
C PHE A 127 -8.88 0.28 2.29
N VAL A 128 -9.31 -0.57 1.37
CA VAL A 128 -8.43 -1.54 0.70
C VAL A 128 -7.92 -0.91 -0.59
N TRP A 129 -6.61 -0.90 -0.75
CA TRP A 129 -5.92 -0.46 -1.95
C TRP A 129 -5.44 -1.67 -2.73
N VAL A 130 -5.63 -1.65 -4.04
CA VAL A 130 -5.14 -2.71 -4.94
C VAL A 130 -4.21 -2.07 -5.95
N ALA A 131 -2.94 -2.47 -5.94
CA ALA A 131 -1.99 -2.10 -6.98
C ALA A 131 -2.03 -3.13 -8.12
N PHE A 132 -1.92 -2.66 -9.35
CA PHE A 132 -1.94 -3.51 -10.56
C PHE A 132 -0.55 -3.97 -11.00
N ASN A 133 0.50 -3.46 -10.38
CA ASN A 133 1.88 -3.77 -10.75
C ASN A 133 2.76 -3.79 -9.50
N SER A 134 3.65 -4.77 -9.41
CA SER A 134 4.59 -4.89 -8.29
C SER A 134 5.54 -3.69 -8.16
N ALA A 135 5.85 -2.99 -9.25
CA ALA A 135 6.62 -1.74 -9.22
C ALA A 135 5.91 -0.59 -8.48
N GLN A 136 4.59 -0.70 -8.24
CA GLN A 136 3.83 0.26 -7.45
C GLN A 136 3.90 -0.01 -5.95
N VAL A 137 4.59 -1.06 -5.50
CA VAL A 137 4.61 -1.45 -4.09
C VAL A 137 6.05 -1.65 -3.61
N ILE A 138 6.33 -1.14 -2.41
CA ILE A 138 7.60 -1.35 -1.72
C ILE A 138 7.31 -1.90 -0.33
N LYS A 139 8.00 -2.98 0.04
CA LYS A 139 8.02 -3.47 1.42
C LYS A 139 8.81 -2.50 2.29
N TYR A 140 8.24 -2.06 3.42
CA TYR A 140 9.04 -1.29 4.37
C TYR A 140 10.21 -2.15 4.87
N PRO A 141 11.39 -1.54 5.07
CA PRO A 141 12.50 -2.20 5.76
C PRO A 141 12.02 -2.83 7.06
N LYS A 142 12.42 -4.09 7.32
CA LYS A 142 12.36 -4.59 8.70
C LYS A 142 13.23 -3.66 9.54
N ARG A 143 12.66 -3.08 10.61
CA ARG A 143 13.51 -2.44 11.63
C ARG A 143 14.39 -3.54 12.22
N ALA A 144 15.70 -3.42 12.01
CA ALA A 144 16.70 -4.26 12.67
C ALA A 144 16.66 -4.03 14.19
#